data_AF-A0A938JJ55-F1
#
_entry.id   AF-A0A938JJ55-F1
#
_cell.length_a   1.000
_cell.length_b   1.000
_cell.length_c   1.000
_cell.angle_alpha   90.00
_cell.angle_beta   90.00
_cell.angle_gamma   90.00
#
_symmetry.space_group_name_H-M   'P 1'
#
loop_
_entity.id
_entity.type
_entity.pdbx_description
1 polymer ?
#
loop_
_entity_poly.entity_id
_entity_poly.type
_entity_poly.pdbx_seq_one_letter_code
_entity_poly.pdbx_strand_id
1 'polypeptide(L)' 'MGYTVCTEHGIDHVIDGAPVNLTHRATNGFRREDDGWRLVLHHTDASLA' A
#
# COMPACT_ATOMS: atom_id res chain seq x y z
N MET A 1 8.21 6.99 15.29
CA MET A 1 8.05 6.21 14.06
C MET A 1 7.06 5.11 14.34
N GLY A 2 6.13 4.82 13.42
CA GLY A 2 5.21 3.69 13.53
C GLY A 2 5.16 2.93 12.21
N TYR A 3 4.71 1.69 12.23
CA TYR A 3 4.46 0.94 11.01
C TYR A 3 3.21 0.08 11.14
N THR A 4 2.60 -0.25 10.01
CA THR A 4 1.55 -1.25 9.91
C THR A 4 1.88 -2.25 8.80
N VAL A 5 1.36 -3.47 8.95
CA VAL A 5 1.31 -4.46 7.88
C VAL A 5 -0.16 -4.72 7.55
N CYS A 6 -0.49 -4.77 6.27
CA CYS A 6 -1.86 -4.99 5.83
C CYS A 6 -1.92 -5.71 4.49
N THR A 7 -3.09 -6.23 4.17
CA THR A 7 -3.45 -6.60 2.81
C THR A 7 -4.14 -5.41 2.18
N GLU A 8 -3.62 -4.93 1.07
CA GLU A 8 -4.22 -3.86 0.28
C GLU A 8 -4.95 -4.46 -0.91
N HIS A 9 -6.16 -3.95 -1.15
CA HIS A 9 -7.01 -4.33 -2.27
C HIS A 9 -7.17 -3.14 -3.20
N GLY A 10 -6.49 -3.19 -4.33
CA GLY A 10 -6.68 -2.25 -5.43
C GLY A 10 -7.83 -2.73 -6.32
N ILE A 11 -8.94 -2.00 -6.32
CA ILE A 11 -10.11 -2.30 -7.15
C ILE A 11 -10.12 -1.32 -8.31
N ASP A 12 -10.53 -1.78 -9.51
CA ASP A 12 -10.66 -0.94 -10.71
C ASP A 12 -9.36 -0.25 -11.16
N HIS A 13 -8.20 -0.86 -10.88
CA HIS A 13 -6.94 -0.36 -11.43
C HIS A 13 -6.88 -0.65 -12.93
N VAL A 14 -6.27 0.26 -13.69
CA VAL A 14 -5.92 0.02 -15.09
C VAL A 14 -4.41 -0.06 -15.20
N ILE A 15 -3.89 -1.23 -15.54
CA ILE A 15 -2.46 -1.48 -15.81
C ILE A 15 -2.34 -1.89 -17.26
N ASP A 16 -1.47 -1.21 -18.01
CA ASP A 16 -1.26 -1.44 -19.44
C ASP A 16 -2.56 -1.45 -20.28
N GLY A 17 -3.53 -0.62 -19.88
CA GLY A 17 -4.83 -0.52 -20.54
C GLY A 17 -5.84 -1.62 -20.20
N ALA A 18 -5.45 -2.61 -19.39
CA ALA A 18 -6.34 -3.65 -18.91
C ALA A 18 -6.82 -3.35 -17.47
N PRO A 19 -8.13 -3.54 -17.17
CA PRO A 19 -8.60 -3.49 -15.81
C PRO A 19 -8.06 -4.69 -15.01
N VAL A 20 -7.45 -4.42 -13.87
CA VAL A 20 -6.82 -5.39 -12.99
C VAL A 20 -7.28 -5.14 -11.55
N ASN A 21 -7.73 -6.21 -10.89
CA ASN A 21 -7.89 -6.19 -9.44
C ASN A 21 -6.62 -6.73 -8.80
N LEU A 22 -6.14 -5.99 -7.81
CA LEU A 22 -4.84 -6.16 -7.19
C LEU A 22 -5.05 -6.53 -5.72
N THR A 23 -4.36 -7.56 -5.24
CA THR A 23 -4.28 -7.90 -3.82
C THR A 23 -2.82 -8.11 -3.49
N HIS A 24 -2.29 -7.31 -2.56
CA HIS A 24 -0.87 -7.30 -2.20
C HIS A 24 -0.73 -7.17 -0.70
N ARG A 25 0.35 -7.73 -0.16
CA ARG A 25 0.78 -7.37 1.19
C ARG A 25 1.56 -6.07 1.12
N ALA A 26 1.32 -5.20 2.09
CA ALA A 26 1.97 -3.93 2.21
C ALA A 26 2.57 -3.74 3.62
N THR A 27 3.75 -3.13 3.67
CA THR A 27 4.30 -2.54 4.89
C THR A 27 4.29 -1.03 4.73
N ASN A 28 3.57 -0.36 5.64
CA ASN A 28 3.38 1.09 5.63
C ASN A 28 4.13 1.70 6.82
N GLY A 29 5.10 2.57 6.54
CA GLY A 29 5.89 3.29 7.53
C GLY A 29 5.42 4.73 7.71
N PHE A 30 5.23 5.15 8.96
CA PHE A 30 4.68 6.44 9.32
C PHE A 30 5.62 7.26 10.23
N ARG A 31 5.73 8.55 9.92
CA ARG A 31 6.37 9.55 10.78
C ARG A 31 5.29 10.40 11.45
N ARG A 32 5.46 10.70 12.74
CA ARG A 32 4.61 11.66 13.45
C ARG A 32 5.07 13.05 13.07
N GLU A 33 4.16 13.85 12.55
CA GLU A 33 4.33 15.27 12.25
C GLU A 33 3.30 16.08 13.07
N ASP A 34 3.42 17.41 13.08
CA ASP A 34 2.60 18.29 13.92
C ASP A 34 1.10 18.14 13.64
N ASP A 35 0.73 17.88 12.38
CA ASP A 35 -0.65 17.74 11.92
C ASP A 35 -1.19 16.31 11.92
N GLY A 36 -0.35 15.30 12.18
CA GLY A 36 -0.80 13.93 11.95
C GLY A 36 0.29 12.87 11.89
N TRP A 37 -0.13 11.69 11.45
CA TRP A 37 0.79 10.67 10.96
C TRP A 37 0.88 10.82 9.45
N ARG A 38 2.11 10.86 8.94
CA ARG A 38 2.39 10.92 7.51
C ARG A 38 3.01 9.62 7.05
N LEU A 39 2.46 9.04 5.99
CA LEU A 39 3.04 7.88 5.32
C LEU A 39 4.32 8.32 4.60
N VAL A 40 5.46 7.75 4.99
CA VAL A 40 6.79 8.09 4.45
C VAL A 40 7.48 6.91 3.79
N LEU A 41 6.95 5.70 3.99
CA LEU A 41 7.39 4.48 3.33
C LEU A 41 6.17 3.65 2.98
N HIS A 42 6.12 3.20 1.74
CA HIS A 42 5.13 2.26 1.25
C HIS A 42 5.88 1.20 0.44
N HIS A 43 5.86 -0.03 0.91
CA HIS A 43 6.48 -1.16 0.23
C HIS A 43 5.47 -2.28 0.08
N THR A 44 5.29 -2.72 -1.16
CA THR A 44 4.43 -3.85 -1.50
C THR A 44 5.28 -4.98 -2.08
N ASP A 45 4.98 -6.21 -1.66
CA ASP A 45 5.43 -7.40 -2.36
C ASP A 45 4.27 -7.98 -3.18
N ALA A 46 4.58 -8.48 -4.37
CA ALA A 46 3.63 -9.25 -5.14
C ALA A 46 3.32 -10.52 -4.35
N SER A 47 2.12 -10.61 -3.77
CA SER A 47 1.59 -11.92 -3.42
C SER A 47 1.25 -12.61 -4.73
N LEU A 48 2.12 -13.52 -5.17
CA LEU A 48 1.78 -14.47 -6.23
C LEU A 48 0.46 -15.14 -5.80
N ALA A 49 -0.58 -14.90 -6.59
CA ALA A 49 -1.82 -15.67 -6.52
C ALA A 49 -1.59 -17.08 -7.07
#